data_AF-A0A150IWP4-F1
#
_entry.id   AF-A0A150IWP4-F1
#
_cell.length_a   1.000
_cell.length_b   1.000
_cell.length_c   1.000
_cell.angle_alpha   90.00
_cell.angle_beta   90.00
_cell.angle_gamma   90.00
#
_symmetry.space_group_name_H-M   'P 1'
#
loop_
_entity.id
_entity.type
_entity.pdbx_description
1 polymer ?
#
loop_
_entity_poly.entity_id
_entity_poly.type
_entity_poly.pdbx_seq_one_letter_code
_entity_poly.pdbx_strand_id
1 'polypeptide(L)'
;MQESDKNKVEEAVRLHVEYYNNRNIDAYYDLVSQNSKDKYNIKLEDISNLLNKAAFDGTNITIVNISQITIQGDAAEARGVIIAKNNQGSETRSFVELYKKENGVWKYEQRMWEDTATSQSPQQ
;
A
#
# COMPACT_ATOMS: atom_id res chain seq x y z
N MET A 1 22.63 11.37 0.87
CA MET A 1 22.13 10.03 0.51
C MET A 1 20.82 9.68 1.21
N GLN A 2 20.66 9.94 2.52
CA GLN A 2 19.40 9.63 3.22
C GLN A 2 18.19 10.44 2.75
N GLU A 3 18.38 11.72 2.40
CA GLU A 3 17.31 12.59 1.86
C GLU A 3 16.82 12.12 0.48
N SER A 4 17.74 11.68 -0.38
CA SER A 4 17.38 11.12 -1.69
C SER A 4 16.61 9.80 -1.57
N ASP A 5 16.93 8.95 -0.58
CA ASP A 5 16.17 7.72 -0.37
C ASP A 5 14.80 8.01 0.26
N LYS A 6 14.68 8.99 1.17
CA LYS A 6 13.38 9.43 1.69
C LYS A 6 12.45 9.91 0.58
N ASN A 7 12.96 10.73 -0.34
CA ASN A 7 12.17 11.22 -1.47
C ASN A 7 11.70 10.08 -2.37
N LYS A 8 12.53 9.05 -2.59
CA LYS A 8 12.13 7.87 -3.37
C LYS A 8 11.10 6.99 -2.67
N VAL A 9 11.15 6.88 -1.34
CA VAL A 9 10.10 6.18 -0.56
C VAL A 9 8.79 6.98 -0.63
N GLU A 10 8.85 8.30 -0.49
CA GLU A 10 7.69 9.17 -0.67
C GLU A 10 7.08 9.03 -2.07
N GLU A 11 7.91 8.99 -3.11
CA GLU A 11 7.47 8.73 -4.48
C GLU A 11 6.79 7.36 -4.60
N ALA A 12 7.36 6.31 -4.00
CA ALA A 12 6.76 4.98 -4.01
C ALA A 12 5.36 4.95 -3.33
N VAL A 13 5.16 5.70 -2.25
CA VAL A 13 3.84 5.89 -1.61
C VAL A 13 2.85 6.58 -2.55
N ARG A 14 3.29 7.62 -3.26
CA ARG A 14 2.44 8.34 -4.22
C ARG A 14 2.07 7.44 -5.40
N LEU A 15 3.02 6.70 -5.94
CA LEU A 15 2.78 5.73 -7.02
C LEU A 15 1.86 4.59 -6.57
N HIS A 16 2.00 4.10 -5.33
CA HIS A 16 1.09 3.10 -4.77
C HIS A 16 -0.37 3.57 -4.84
N VAL A 17 -0.65 4.77 -4.33
CA VAL A 17 -1.99 5.37 -4.34
C VAL A 17 -2.46 5.68 -5.77
N GLU A 18 -1.58 6.18 -6.63
CA GLU A 18 -1.90 6.45 -8.03
C GLU A 18 -2.32 5.18 -8.78
N TYR A 19 -1.53 4.11 -8.68
CA TYR A 19 -1.81 2.85 -9.35
C TYR A 19 -3.07 2.18 -8.80
N TYR A 20 -3.30 2.30 -7.49
CA TYR A 20 -4.55 1.86 -6.87
C TYR A 20 -5.76 2.59 -7.46
N ASN A 21 -5.74 3.93 -7.46
CA ASN A 21 -6.85 4.76 -7.93
C ASN A 21 -7.12 4.63 -9.43
N ASN A 22 -6.06 4.51 -10.24
CA ASN A 22 -6.15 4.40 -11.69
C ASN A 22 -6.38 2.96 -12.18
N ARG A 23 -6.50 2.00 -11.26
CA ARG A 23 -6.66 0.57 -11.57
C ARG A 23 -5.54 0.03 -12.47
N ASN A 24 -4.31 0.53 -12.28
CA ASN A 24 -3.16 0.11 -13.07
C ASN A 24 -2.58 -1.20 -12.51
N ILE A 25 -3.16 -2.32 -12.95
CA ILE A 25 -2.87 -3.66 -12.42
C ILE A 25 -1.38 -4.02 -12.60
N ASP A 26 -0.82 -3.79 -13.79
CA ASP A 26 0.57 -4.15 -14.09
C ASP A 26 1.56 -3.33 -13.28
N ALA A 27 1.35 -2.01 -13.18
CA ALA A 27 2.24 -1.15 -12.41
C ALA A 27 2.11 -1.38 -10.90
N TYR A 28 0.89 -1.64 -10.40
CA TYR A 28 0.68 -2.02 -9.00
C TYR A 28 1.38 -3.34 -8.70
N TYR A 29 1.23 -4.36 -9.56
CA TYR A 29 1.90 -5.64 -9.38
C TYR A 29 3.42 -5.50 -9.47
N ASP A 30 3.96 -4.69 -10.37
CA ASP A 30 5.40 -4.40 -10.41
C ASP A 30 5.87 -3.72 -9.13
N LEU A 31 5.09 -2.79 -8.58
CA LEU A 31 5.42 -2.06 -7.35
C LEU A 31 5.51 -2.99 -6.13
N VAL A 32 4.71 -4.06 -6.07
CA VAL A 32 4.79 -5.05 -4.98
C VAL A 32 6.15 -5.76 -5.01
N SER A 33 6.80 -5.86 -3.85
CA SER A 33 8.12 -6.49 -3.72
C SER A 33 8.09 -7.97 -4.10
N GLN A 34 9.21 -8.45 -4.65
CA GLN A 34 9.35 -9.89 -4.92
C GLN A 34 9.25 -10.69 -3.62
N ASN A 35 9.80 -10.15 -2.53
CA ASN A 35 9.68 -10.73 -1.20
C ASN A 35 8.22 -10.98 -0.78
N SER A 36 7.33 -10.00 -0.97
CA SER A 36 5.90 -10.16 -0.68
C SER A 36 5.23 -11.14 -1.63
N LYS A 37 5.57 -11.09 -2.93
CA LYS A 37 5.04 -12.02 -3.93
C LYS A 37 5.37 -13.46 -3.59
N ASP A 38 6.61 -13.75 -3.22
CA ASP A 38 7.05 -15.10 -2.88
C ASP A 38 6.45 -15.56 -1.54
N LYS A 39 6.52 -14.70 -0.51
CA LYS A 39 6.06 -15.04 0.85
C LYS A 39 4.57 -15.34 0.91
N TYR A 40 3.79 -14.58 0.14
CA TYR A 40 2.33 -14.65 0.17
C TYR A 40 1.73 -15.25 -1.11
N ASN A 41 2.56 -15.73 -2.04
CA ASN A 41 2.12 -16.25 -3.34
C ASN A 41 1.19 -15.25 -4.09
N ILE A 42 1.53 -13.95 -4.06
CA ILE A 42 0.72 -12.90 -4.69
C ILE A 42 0.90 -13.00 -6.22
N LYS A 43 -0.21 -13.20 -6.91
CA LYS A 43 -0.30 -13.26 -8.36
C LYS A 43 -0.90 -11.98 -8.92
N LEU A 44 -0.71 -11.78 -10.22
CA LEU A 44 -1.32 -10.65 -10.95
C LEU A 44 -2.86 -10.65 -10.80
N GLU A 45 -3.48 -11.82 -10.76
CA GLU A 45 -4.93 -11.99 -10.56
C GLU A 45 -5.39 -11.46 -9.20
N ASP A 46 -4.61 -11.63 -8.14
CA ASP A 46 -4.94 -11.12 -6.81
C ASP A 46 -4.99 -9.59 -6.79
N ILE A 47 -4.04 -8.95 -7.48
CA ILE A 47 -4.03 -7.50 -7.68
C ILE A 47 -5.19 -7.05 -8.56
N SER A 48 -5.47 -7.79 -9.63
CA SER A 48 -6.64 -7.52 -10.49
C SER A 48 -7.93 -7.54 -9.68
N ASN A 49 -8.14 -8.58 -8.86
CA ASN A 49 -9.32 -8.73 -8.01
C ASN A 49 -9.42 -7.61 -6.97
N LEU A 50 -8.31 -7.25 -6.32
CA LEU A 50 -8.24 -6.13 -5.37
C LEU A 50 -8.68 -4.81 -6.03
N LEU A 51 -8.08 -4.47 -7.17
CA LEU A 51 -8.32 -3.19 -7.84
C LEU A 51 -9.69 -3.14 -8.53
N ASN A 52 -10.21 -4.27 -9.02
CA ASN A 52 -11.58 -4.37 -9.53
C ASN A 52 -12.61 -4.21 -8.43
N LYS A 53 -12.37 -4.81 -7.25
CA LYS A 53 -13.22 -4.59 -6.07
C LYS A 53 -13.22 -3.14 -5.64
N ALA A 54 -12.03 -2.51 -5.55
CA ALA A 54 -11.90 -1.10 -5.23
C ALA A 54 -12.71 -0.22 -6.18
N ALA A 55 -12.62 -0.47 -7.49
CA ALA A 55 -13.38 0.25 -8.51
C ALA A 55 -14.89 0.04 -8.39
N PHE A 56 -15.33 -1.20 -8.14
CA PHE A 56 -16.75 -1.52 -7.92
C PHE A 56 -17.32 -0.77 -6.70
N ASP A 57 -16.55 -0.73 -5.60
CA ASP A 57 -16.92 -0.02 -4.38
C ASP A 57 -16.82 1.52 -4.52
N GLY A 58 -16.32 2.02 -5.66
CA GLY A 58 -16.07 3.44 -5.90
C GLY A 58 -14.94 4.00 -5.03
N THR A 59 -14.02 3.15 -4.59
CA THR A 59 -12.95 3.51 -3.66
C THR A 59 -11.90 4.39 -4.33
N ASN A 60 -11.59 5.52 -3.70
CA ASN A 60 -10.52 6.42 -4.09
C ASN A 60 -9.77 6.91 -2.85
N ILE A 61 -8.45 6.95 -2.93
CA ILE A 61 -7.56 7.33 -1.84
C ILE A 61 -6.87 8.66 -2.15
N THR A 62 -6.92 9.61 -1.23
CA THR A 62 -6.17 10.86 -1.30
C THR A 62 -5.17 10.91 -0.17
N ILE A 63 -3.88 11.11 -0.48
CA ILE A 63 -2.84 11.37 0.54
C ILE A 63 -3.04 12.79 1.07
N VAL A 64 -3.32 12.92 2.37
CA VAL A 64 -3.37 14.22 3.05
C VAL A 64 -1.96 14.66 3.40
N ASN A 65 -1.18 13.77 4.02
CA ASN A 65 0.24 13.98 4.28
C ASN A 65 0.99 12.66 4.45
N ILE A 66 2.31 12.74 4.29
CA ILE A 66 3.26 11.71 4.71
C ILE A 66 4.02 12.32 5.88
N SER A 67 3.70 11.89 7.10
CA SER A 67 4.17 12.51 8.33
C SER A 67 5.57 12.04 8.75
N GLN A 68 5.93 10.80 8.41
CA GLN A 68 7.21 10.22 8.81
C GLN A 68 7.67 9.17 7.80
N ILE A 69 8.97 9.20 7.48
CA ILE A 69 9.66 8.13 6.75
C ILE A 69 10.88 7.73 7.56
N THR A 70 10.93 6.46 7.96
CA THR A 70 12.06 5.85 8.67
C THR A 70 12.71 4.84 7.75
N ILE A 71 14.03 4.94 7.54
CA ILE A 71 14.81 4.03 6.68
C ILE A 71 15.86 3.31 7.53
N GLN A 72 15.94 2.00 7.39
CA GLN A 72 16.90 1.12 8.06
C GLN A 72 17.47 0.12 7.05
N GLY A 73 18.65 0.43 6.50
CA GLY A 73 19.23 -0.36 5.41
C GLY A 73 18.31 -0.39 4.19
N ASP A 74 17.91 -1.59 3.78
CA ASP A 74 17.01 -1.82 2.64
C ASP A 74 15.52 -1.91 3.03
N ALA A 75 15.17 -1.53 4.25
CA ALA A 75 13.79 -1.43 4.71
C ALA A 75 13.39 0.02 4.99
N ALA A 76 12.15 0.36 4.67
CA ALA A 76 11.57 1.65 5.01
C ALA A 76 10.14 1.50 5.53
N GLU A 77 9.76 2.40 6.43
CA GLU A 77 8.39 2.55 6.93
C GLU A 77 7.94 3.99 6.65
N ALA A 78 6.82 4.12 5.94
CA ALA A 78 6.15 5.38 5.69
C ALA A 78 4.86 5.46 6.50
N ARG A 79 4.62 6.60 7.15
CA ARG A 79 3.41 6.88 7.92
C ARG A 79 2.79 8.18 7.45
N GLY A 80 1.48 8.30 7.59
CA GLY A 80 0.78 9.52 7.23
C GLY A 80 -0.71 9.41 7.42
N VAL A 81 -1.44 10.32 6.78
CA VAL A 81 -2.90 10.37 6.80
C VAL A 81 -3.40 10.35 5.36
N ILE A 82 -4.44 9.55 5.14
CA ILE A 82 -5.19 9.47 3.89
C ILE A 82 -6.66 9.77 4.15
N ILE A 83 -7.35 10.22 3.10
CA ILE A 83 -8.81 10.18 3.01
C ILE A 83 -9.17 9.04 2.07
N ALA A 84 -9.94 8.08 2.55
CA ALA A 84 -10.54 7.03 1.74
C ALA A 84 -12.02 7.37 1.49
N LYS A 85 -12.38 7.52 0.22
CA LYS A 85 -13.77 7.74 -0.20
C LYS A 85 -14.26 6.52 -0.94
N ASN A 86 -15.48 6.08 -0.68
CA ASN A 86 -16.18 5.05 -1.44
C ASN A 86 -17.63 5.47 -1.72
N ASN A 87 -18.44 4.57 -2.27
CA ASN A 87 -19.85 4.85 -2.55
C ASN A 87 -20.72 5.07 -1.30
N GLN A 88 -20.23 4.73 -0.09
CA GLN A 88 -20.94 4.85 1.17
C GLN A 88 -20.56 6.12 1.96
N GLY A 89 -19.41 6.73 1.67
CA GLY A 89 -18.96 7.92 2.36
C GLY A 89 -17.47 8.19 2.23
N SER A 90 -16.95 9.01 3.13
CA SER A 90 -15.54 9.37 3.19
C SER A 90 -15.06 9.23 4.62
N GLU A 91 -13.89 8.62 4.81
CA GLU A 91 -13.23 8.47 6.09
C GLU A 91 -11.79 8.99 6.03
N THR A 92 -11.34 9.65 7.10
CA THR A 92 -9.94 10.02 7.28
C THR A 92 -9.28 8.99 8.19
N ARG A 93 -8.17 8.42 7.76
CA ARG A 93 -7.44 7.39 8.53
C ARG A 93 -5.94 7.54 8.41
N SER A 94 -5.23 7.13 9.46
CA SER A 94 -3.77 7.02 9.42
C SER A 94 -3.36 5.77 8.65
N PHE A 95 -2.24 5.84 7.94
CA PHE A 95 -1.64 4.68 7.28
C PHE A 95 -0.23 4.40 7.82
N VAL A 96 0.16 3.14 7.73
CA VAL A 96 1.54 2.66 7.92
C VAL A 96 1.82 1.70 6.78
N GLU A 97 2.79 2.03 5.94
CA GLU A 97 3.20 1.22 4.81
C GLU A 97 4.68 0.86 4.94
N LEU A 98 5.00 -0.35 4.49
CA LEU A 98 6.36 -0.87 4.52
C LEU A 98 6.87 -0.99 3.09
N TYR A 99 8.15 -0.68 2.92
CA TYR A 99 8.83 -0.73 1.64
C TYR A 99 10.16 -1.46 1.79
N LYS A 100 10.56 -2.17 0.73
CA LYS A 100 11.83 -2.88 0.64
C LYS A 100 12.59 -2.44 -0.60
N LYS A 101 13.89 -2.20 -0.47
CA LYS A 101 14.74 -1.81 -1.59
C LYS A 101 15.15 -3.06 -2.36
N GLU A 102 14.75 -3.14 -3.62
CA GLU A 102 15.10 -4.23 -4.55
C GLU A 102 15.73 -3.61 -5.80
N ASN A 103 16.99 -3.97 -6.09
CA ASN A 103 17.75 -3.43 -7.22
C ASN A 103 17.77 -1.88 -7.29
N GLY A 104 17.79 -1.21 -6.13
CA GLY A 104 17.81 0.25 -6.04
C GLY A 104 16.44 0.95 -6.14
N VAL A 105 15.35 0.19 -6.28
CA VAL A 105 13.97 0.67 -6.32
C VAL A 105 13.25 0.29 -5.03
N TRP A 106 12.46 1.20 -4.45
CA TRP A 106 11.64 0.91 -3.28
C TRP A 106 10.32 0.25 -3.71
N LYS A 107 10.13 -0.99 -3.28
CA LYS A 107 8.96 -1.81 -3.61
C LYS A 107 8.05 -1.93 -2.39
N TYR A 108 6.75 -1.94 -2.61
CA TYR A 108 5.74 -2.02 -1.56
C TYR A 108 5.69 -3.44 -0.98
N GLU A 109 5.84 -3.56 0.35
CA GLU A 109 5.71 -4.82 1.07
C GLU A 109 4.23 -5.09 1.34
N GLN A 110 3.50 -5.50 0.31
CA GLN A 110 2.10 -5.90 0.45
C GLN A 110 2.01 -7.11 1.37
N ARG A 111 1.18 -6.98 2.40
CA ARG A 111 0.71 -8.11 3.19
C ARG A 111 -0.57 -8.62 2.55
N MET A 112 -0.73 -9.92 2.40
CA MET A 112 -2.09 -10.44 2.25
C MET A 112 -2.83 -10.09 3.54
N TRP A 113 -4.01 -9.53 3.39
CA TRP A 113 -4.94 -9.45 4.50
C TRP A 113 -5.22 -10.92 4.86
N GLU A 114 -4.57 -11.43 5.91
CA GLU A 114 -5.19 -12.47 6.71
C GLU A 114 -6.57 -11.92 7.04
N ASP A 115 -7.59 -12.65 6.61
CA ASP A 115 -8.99 -12.40 6.92
C ASP A 115 -9.15 -11.54 8.18
N THR A 116 -9.85 -10.41 8.05
CA THR A 116 -10.53 -9.78 9.21
C THR A 116 -11.65 -10.68 9.77
N ALA A 117 -11.43 -12.00 9.78
CA ALA A 117 -12.14 -13.03 10.52
C ALA A 117 -11.41 -13.34 11.83
N THR A 118 -11.07 -12.29 12.58
CA THR A 118 -11.38 -12.31 14.02
C THR A 118 -12.39 -11.22 14.27
N SER A 119 -13.62 -11.54 13.87
CA SER A 119 -14.83 -11.08 14.53
C SER A 119 -14.59 -11.11 16.03
N GLN A 120 -14.94 -10.01 16.69
CA GLN A 120 -14.86 -9.77 18.12
C GLN A 120 -15.14 -11.05 18.92
N SER A 121 -14.16 -11.54 19.67
CA SER A 121 -14.48 -12.37 20.83
C SER A 121 -15.27 -11.48 21.80
N PRO A 122 -16.48 -11.87 22.24
CA PRO A 122 -17.18 -11.10 23.26
C PRO A 122 -16.31 -11.06 24.51
N GLN A 123 -16.14 -9.85 25.06
CA GLN A 123 -15.57 -9.67 26.40
C GLN A 123 -16.39 -10.51 27.38
N GLN A 124 -15.72 -11.45 28.07
CA GLN A 124 -16.21 -11.98 29.33
C GLN A 124 -15.70 -11.10 30.48
#